data_AF-A0A1F6SW93-F1
#
_entry.id   AF-A0A1F6SW93-F1
#
_cell.length_a   1.000
_cell.length_b   1.000
_cell.length_c   1.000
_cell.angle_alpha   90.00
_cell.angle_beta   90.00
_cell.angle_gamma   90.00
#
_symmetry.space_group_name_H-M   'P 1'
#
loop_
_entity.id
_entity.type
_entity.pdbx_description
1 polymer ?
#
loop_
_entity_poly.entity_id
_entity_poly.type
_entity_poly.pdbx_seq_one_letter_code
_entity_poly.pdbx_strand_id
1 'polypeptide(L)'
;MTAIDKTEDMVEIQHFDGDVEELDRDSWYELDIEPIEPPEDWTGPLDDVEKDDLGYTETGMTGADWTEPLREQPQPKKDEPEEE
;
A
#
# COMPACT_ATOMS: atom_id res chain seq x y z
N MET A 1 -8.99 -2.02 -5.84
CA MET A 1 -7.71 -2.57 -5.31
C MET A 1 -7.12 -3.53 -6.34
N THR A 2 -5.81 -3.78 -6.35
CA THR A 2 -5.18 -4.73 -7.30
C THR A 2 -4.31 -5.76 -6.59
N ALA A 3 -4.38 -7.02 -7.02
CA ALA A 3 -3.54 -8.12 -6.53
C ALA A 3 -2.90 -8.89 -7.69
N ILE A 4 -1.83 -9.64 -7.41
CA ILE A 4 -1.12 -10.46 -8.42
C ILE A 4 -1.03 -11.89 -7.90
N ASP A 5 -1.64 -12.84 -8.62
CA ASP A 5 -1.40 -14.26 -8.42
C ASP A 5 -0.20 -14.71 -9.28
N LYS A 6 0.88 -15.12 -8.62
CA LYS A 6 2.12 -15.57 -9.29
C LYS A 6 2.08 -17.02 -9.76
N THR A 7 1.16 -17.81 -9.22
CA THR A 7 0.98 -19.22 -9.59
C THR A 7 0.18 -19.32 -10.88
N GLU A 8 -0.86 -18.50 -10.99
CA GLU A 8 -1.76 -18.48 -12.15
C GLU A 8 -1.40 -17.41 -13.18
N ASP A 9 -0.42 -16.55 -12.87
CA ASP A 9 0.03 -15.41 -13.68
C ASP A 9 -1.12 -14.47 -14.08
N MET A 10 -1.98 -14.19 -13.10
CA MET A 10 -3.15 -13.33 -13.24
C MET A 10 -3.04 -12.10 -12.34
N VAL A 11 -3.69 -11.02 -12.79
CA VAL A 11 -3.90 -9.79 -12.04
C VAL A 11 -5.38 -9.67 -11.71
N GLU A 12 -5.69 -9.46 -10.44
CA GLU A 12 -7.06 -9.29 -9.96
C GLU A 12 -7.33 -7.81 -9.66
N ILE A 13 -8.44 -7.28 -10.16
CA ILE A 13 -8.90 -5.91 -9.90
C ILE A 13 -10.21 -5.98 -9.13
N GLN A 14 -10.21 -5.46 -7.90
CA GLN A 14 -11.40 -5.25 -7.10
C GLN A 14 -11.99 -3.88 -7.40
N HIS A 15 -13.23 -3.87 -7.91
CA HIS A 15 -14.06 -2.69 -8.13
C HIS A 15 -14.73 -2.21 -6.85
N PHE A 16 -15.28 -0.99 -6.89
CA PHE A 16 -15.88 -0.33 -5.72
C PHE A 16 -17.09 -1.09 -5.15
N ASP A 17 -17.88 -1.70 -6.03
CA ASP A 17 -19.10 -2.46 -5.70
C ASP A 17 -18.84 -3.86 -5.13
N GLY A 18 -17.58 -4.28 -5.03
CA GLY A 18 -17.21 -5.61 -4.58
C GLY A 18 -17.03 -6.63 -5.72
N ASP A 19 -17.22 -6.26 -6.98
CA ASP A 19 -16.89 -7.14 -8.11
C ASP A 19 -15.38 -7.27 -8.32
N VAL A 20 -14.93 -8.51 -8.52
CA VAL A 20 -13.53 -8.85 -8.82
C VAL A 20 -13.42 -9.25 -10.29
N GLU A 21 -12.51 -8.58 -10.99
CA GLU A 21 -12.14 -8.87 -12.36
C GLU A 21 -10.77 -9.53 -12.42
N GLU A 22 -10.64 -10.60 -13.18
CA GLU A 22 -9.39 -11.33 -13.39
C GLU A 22 -8.87 -11.07 -14.81
N LEU A 23 -7.61 -10.66 -14.92
CA LEU A 23 -6.92 -10.40 -16.16
C LEU A 23 -5.66 -11.23 -16.24
N ASP A 24 -5.37 -11.80 -17.41
CA ASP A 24 -4.04 -12.35 -17.64
C ASP A 24 -3.00 -11.23 -17.74
N ARG A 25 -1.73 -11.62 -17.61
CA ARG A 25 -0.61 -10.69 -17.57
C ARG A 25 -0.39 -9.91 -18.86
N ASP A 26 -0.63 -10.51 -20.03
CA ASP A 26 -0.47 -9.83 -21.31
C ASP A 26 -1.57 -8.76 -21.46
N SER A 27 -2.82 -9.12 -21.16
CA SER A 27 -3.97 -8.19 -21.15
C SER A 27 -3.74 -7.01 -20.19
N TRP A 28 -3.16 -7.25 -19.00
CA TRP A 28 -2.83 -6.17 -18.05
C TRP A 28 -1.84 -5.15 -18.64
N TYR A 29 -0.83 -5.58 -19.40
CA TYR A 29 0.14 -4.67 -20.01
C TYR A 29 -0.39 -3.92 -21.24
N GLU A 30 -1.48 -4.40 -21.84
CA GLU A 30 -2.14 -3.75 -22.98
C GLU A 30 -3.16 -2.68 -22.56
N LEU A 31 -3.45 -2.54 -21.26
CA LEU A 31 -4.39 -1.55 -20.75
C LEU A 31 -3.93 -0.11 -21.03
N ASP A 32 -4.83 0.69 -21.62
CA ASP A 32 -4.63 2.12 -21.84
C ASP A 32 -5.04 2.90 -20.58
N ILE A 33 -4.12 2.98 -19.61
CA ILE A 33 -4.36 3.59 -18.30
C ILE A 33 -4.08 5.10 -18.36
N GLU A 34 -5.08 5.89 -17.96
CA GLU A 34 -4.95 7.34 -17.80
C GLU A 34 -5.06 7.76 -16.33
N PRO A 35 -4.42 8.87 -15.91
CA PRO A 35 -4.58 9.41 -14.58
C PRO A 35 -6.02 9.87 -14.33
N ILE A 36 -6.57 9.51 -13.17
CA ILE A 36 -7.91 9.94 -12.74
C ILE A 36 -7.84 10.67 -11.40
N GLU A 37 -8.92 11.37 -11.04
CA GLU A 37 -9.07 11.89 -9.68
C GLU A 37 -9.08 10.72 -8.67
N PRO A 38 -8.49 10.93 -7.47
CA PRO A 38 -8.54 9.91 -6.44
C PRO A 38 -9.99 9.58 -6.06
N PRO A 39 -10.28 8.34 -5.66
CA PRO A 39 -11.62 7.96 -5.23
C PRO A 39 -12.08 8.76 -4.01
N GLU A 40 -13.38 9.04 -3.91
CA GLU A 40 -13.97 9.69 -2.73
C GLU A 40 -13.76 8.86 -1.46
N ASP A 41 -13.86 7.53 -1.61
CA ASP A 41 -13.61 6.56 -0.56
C ASP A 41 -12.96 5.29 -1.14
N TRP A 42 -11.71 5.03 -0.74
CA TRP A 42 -10.99 3.81 -1.12
C TRP A 42 -11.27 2.63 -0.18
N THR A 43 -11.86 2.90 1.00
CA THR A 43 -12.29 1.87 1.96
C THR A 43 -13.66 1.29 1.66
N GLY A 44 -14.42 1.87 0.72
CA GLY A 44 -15.75 1.38 0.33
C GLY A 44 -15.86 -0.14 0.13
N PRO A 45 -14.92 -0.81 -0.58
CA PRO A 45 -14.96 -2.26 -0.75
C PRO A 45 -14.69 -3.09 0.52
N LEU A 46 -14.11 -2.49 1.56
CA LEU A 46 -13.67 -3.21 2.76
C LEU A 46 -14.77 -3.34 3.82
N ASP A 47 -15.89 -2.62 3.67
CA ASP A 47 -17.06 -2.53 4.57
C ASP A 47 -16.71 -2.25 6.04
N ASP A 48 -17.39 -1.27 6.67
CA ASP A 48 -17.24 -0.98 8.10
C ASP A 48 -15.78 -0.71 8.58
N VAL A 49 -14.91 -0.23 7.69
CA VAL A 49 -13.56 0.24 8.03
C VAL A 49 -13.58 1.75 8.21
N GLU A 50 -13.51 2.23 9.45
CA GLU A 50 -13.36 3.66 9.70
C GLU A 50 -11.90 4.09 9.48
N LYS A 51 -11.68 5.38 9.19
CA LYS A 51 -10.33 5.93 9.05
C LYS A 51 -9.44 5.67 10.27
N ASP A 52 -10.04 5.59 11.45
CA ASP A 52 -9.35 5.36 12.72
C ASP A 52 -8.96 3.88 12.92
N ASP A 53 -9.61 2.94 12.22
CA ASP A 53 -9.26 1.50 12.24
C ASP A 53 -8.01 1.17 11.42
N LEU A 54 -7.57 2.10 10.57
CA LEU A 54 -6.44 1.92 9.66
C LEU A 54 -5.07 2.00 10.36
N GLY A 55 -5.03 2.26 11.67
CA GLY A 55 -3.80 2.26 12.47
C GLY A 55 -2.83 3.43 12.20
N TYR A 56 -3.19 4.37 11.32
CA TYR A 56 -2.35 5.54 11.02
C TYR A 56 -2.18 6.49 12.22
N THR A 57 -3.13 6.47 13.16
CA THR A 57 -3.09 7.27 14.40
C THR A 57 -2.05 6.79 15.39
N GLU A 58 -1.69 5.50 15.36
CA GLU A 58 -0.79 4.87 16.34
C GLU A 58 0.68 5.24 16.10
N THR A 59 1.03 5.66 14.89
CA THR A 59 2.39 6.08 14.54
C THR A 59 2.76 7.46 15.11
N GLY A 60 1.77 8.26 15.53
CA GLY A 60 1.97 9.65 15.95
C GLY A 60 2.50 10.57 14.85
N MET A 61 2.53 10.11 13.59
CA MET A 61 3.08 10.87 12.47
C MET A 61 2.08 11.92 11.99
N THR A 62 2.59 13.12 11.77
CA THR A 62 1.89 14.26 11.17
C THR A 62 2.16 14.30 9.67
N GLY A 63 1.33 15.03 8.90
CA GLY A 63 1.57 15.22 7.46
C GLY A 63 2.96 15.81 7.13
N ALA A 64 3.56 16.56 8.08
CA ALA A 64 4.90 17.10 7.92
C ALA A 64 5.98 16.00 7.92
N ASP A 65 5.83 14.98 8.76
CA ASP A 65 6.79 13.87 8.88
C ASP A 65 6.90 13.08 7.56
N TRP A 66 5.82 12.99 6.79
CA TRP A 66 5.79 12.34 5.47
C TRP A 66 6.46 13.16 4.36
N THR A 67 6.55 14.48 4.53
CA THR A 67 7.22 15.38 3.58
C THR A 67 8.68 15.63 3.91
N GLU A 68 9.12 15.23 5.12
CA GLU A 68 10.52 15.31 5.47
C GLU A 68 11.33 14.29 4.65
N PRO A 69 12.48 14.69 4.08
CA PRO A 69 13.37 13.75 3.43
C PRO A 69 13.80 12.69 4.43
N LEU A 70 13.71 11.41 4.03
CA LEU A 70 14.12 10.27 4.85
C LEU A 70 15.53 10.52 5.39
N ARG A 71 15.63 10.75 6.69
CA ARG A 71 16.92 10.82 7.38
C ARG A 71 17.42 9.40 7.58
N GLU A 72 18.67 9.15 7.25
CA GLU A 72 19.32 7.89 7.57
C GLU A 72 19.30 7.73 9.09
N GLN A 73 18.61 6.70 9.58
CA GLN A 73 18.62 6.37 11.00
C GLN A 73 20.07 6.10 11.40
N PRO A 74 20.59 6.69 12.50
CA PRO A 74 21.91 6.32 12.98
C PRO A 74 21.91 4.82 13.25
N GLN A 75 22.83 4.11 12.60
CA GLN A 75 23.05 2.69 12.86
C GLN A 75 23.19 2.51 14.38
N PRO A 76 22.46 1.57 15.01
CA PRO A 76 22.73 1.25 16.41
C PRO A 76 24.21 0.86 16.49
N LYS A 77 24.96 1.58 17.33
CA LYS A 77 26.37 1.27 17.61
C LYS A 77 26.42 -0.20 17.99
N LYS A 78 27.07 -1.02 17.15
CA LYS A 78 27.43 -2.39 17.50
C LYS A 78 28.22 -2.30 18.80
N ASP A 79 27.69 -2.87 19.87
CA ASP A 79 28.42 -3.04 21.13
C ASP A 79 29.78 -3.69 20.81
N GLU A 80 30.86 -2.96 21.07
CA GLU A 80 32.21 -3.54 21.12
C GLU A 80 32.21 -4.58 22.25
N PRO A 81 32.80 -5.77 22.05
CA PRO A 81 32.84 -6.79 23.09
C PRO A 81 33.70 -6.28 24.25
N GLU A 82 33.16 -6.36 25.47
CA GLU A 82 33.94 -6.17 26.69
C GLU A 82 35.04 -7.24 26.73
N GLU A 83 36.30 -6.84 26.48
CA GLU A 83 37.48 -7.63 26.84
C GLU A 83 37.79 -7.42 28.34
N GLU A 84 37.60 -8.52 29.09
CA GLU A 84 38.11 -8.96 30.40
C GLU A 84 38.19 -8.00 31.61
#